data_AF-A0A0D0S370-F1
#
_entry.id   AF-A0A0D0S370-F1
#
_cell.length_a   1.000
_cell.length_b   1.000
_cell.length_c   1.000
_cell.angle_alpha   90.00
_cell.angle_beta   90.00
_cell.angle_gamma   90.00
#
_symmetry.space_group_name_H-M   'P 1'
#
loop_
_entity.id
_entity.type
_entity.pdbx_description
1 polymer ?
#
loop_
_entity_poly.entity_id
_entity_poly.type
_entity_poly.pdbx_seq_one_letter_code
_entity_poly.pdbx_strand_id
1 'polypeptide(L)'
;MHHARKAVVTVSIDKVDFISSAKVGDILKLEAFVYSTGRTSMKVFVKVETEDLFTGEHHLTTTCFLTMVAIDQNKKPTPVPKVIISEREEQIVQLYQQNKRNNKV
;
A
#
# COMPACT_ATOMS: atom_id res chain seq x y z
N MET A 1 11.82 -4.44 4.91
CA MET A 1 10.56 -3.71 5.26
C MET A 1 10.57 -3.34 6.73
N HIS A 2 10.19 -2.10 7.09
CA HIS A 2 10.27 -1.60 8.47
C HIS A 2 9.52 -2.50 9.47
N HIS A 3 8.26 -2.87 9.16
CA HIS A 3 7.42 -3.73 10.00
C HIS A 3 8.06 -5.10 10.31
N ALA A 4 8.55 -5.80 9.29
CA ALA A 4 9.12 -7.13 9.48
C ALA A 4 10.55 -7.14 10.04
N ARG A 5 11.27 -6.02 9.97
CA ARG A 5 12.73 -5.93 10.22
C ARG A 5 13.55 -6.98 9.44
N LYS A 6 13.05 -7.38 8.28
CA LYS A 6 13.61 -8.43 7.42
C LYS A 6 13.50 -8.06 5.95
N ALA A 7 14.24 -8.79 5.11
CA ALA A 7 14.03 -8.78 3.67
C ALA A 7 12.61 -9.26 3.33
N VAL A 8 12.01 -8.65 2.32
CA VAL A 8 10.65 -8.99 1.87
C VAL A 8 10.61 -9.09 0.36
N VAL A 9 9.67 -9.90 -0.13
CA VAL A 9 9.35 -10.01 -1.55
C VAL A 9 7.87 -9.69 -1.77
N THR A 10 7.56 -9.10 -2.93
CA THR A 10 6.19 -8.89 -3.37
C THR A 10 5.63 -10.19 -3.90
N VAL A 11 4.51 -10.66 -3.35
CA VAL A 11 3.82 -11.88 -3.79
C VAL A 11 2.67 -11.54 -4.73
N SER A 12 1.92 -10.49 -4.42
CA SER A 12 0.86 -10.02 -5.30
C SER A 12 0.64 -8.53 -5.13
N ILE A 13 0.13 -7.94 -6.20
CA ILE A 13 -0.48 -6.63 -6.22
C ILE A 13 -1.89 -6.79 -6.78
N ASP A 14 -2.88 -6.23 -6.09
CA ASP A 14 -4.23 -6.19 -6.63
C ASP A 14 -4.28 -5.24 -7.84
N LYS A 15 -5.32 -5.34 -8.67
CA LYS A 15 -5.57 -4.42 -9.80
C LYS A 15 -5.33 -2.95 -9.38
N VAL A 16 -4.56 -2.21 -10.16
CA VAL A 16 -4.27 -0.79 -9.92
C VAL A 16 -5.04 0.02 -10.95
N ASP A 17 -5.97 0.84 -10.48
CA ASP A 17 -6.73 1.76 -11.31
C ASP A 17 -6.20 3.17 -11.07
N PHE A 18 -5.82 3.87 -12.15
CA PHE A 18 -5.33 5.25 -12.08
C PHE A 18 -6.52 6.21 -12.20
N ILE A 19 -6.77 6.96 -11.13
CA ILE A 19 -7.87 7.92 -11.04
C ILE A 19 -7.43 9.27 -11.62
N SER A 20 -6.15 9.60 -11.47
CA SER A 20 -5.50 10.72 -12.13
C SER A 20 -4.10 10.32 -12.62
N SER A 21 -3.55 11.11 -13.53
CA SER A 21 -2.22 10.90 -14.13
C SER A 21 -1.16 11.74 -13.45
N ALA A 22 0.06 11.23 -13.37
CA ALA A 22 1.25 12.02 -13.02
C ALA A 22 1.90 12.60 -14.28
N LYS A 23 2.30 13.87 -14.22
CA LYS A 23 2.96 14.60 -15.31
C LYS A 23 4.42 14.87 -14.98
N VAL A 24 5.20 15.18 -16.00
CA VAL A 24 6.58 15.66 -15.81
C VAL A 24 6.52 16.96 -15.03
N GLY A 25 7.23 17.00 -13.89
CA GLY A 25 7.19 18.13 -12.97
C GLY A 25 6.24 17.92 -11.78
N ASP A 26 5.46 16.85 -11.71
CA ASP A 26 4.71 16.54 -10.49
C ASP A 26 5.63 15.93 -9.43
N ILE A 27 5.38 16.25 -8.16
CA ILE A 27 5.90 15.49 -7.03
C ILE A 27 4.97 14.30 -6.80
N LEU A 28 5.54 13.09 -6.69
CA LEU A 28 4.82 11.91 -6.23
C LEU A 28 4.99 11.71 -4.72
N LYS A 29 3.87 11.73 -4.00
CA LYS A 29 3.78 11.39 -2.59
C LYS A 29 3.18 10.00 -2.45
N LEU A 30 3.97 9.08 -1.87
CA LEU A 30 3.54 7.71 -1.62
C LEU A 30 3.51 7.47 -0.11
N GLU A 31 2.32 7.20 0.41
CA GLU A 31 2.11 6.82 1.80
C GLU A 31 1.71 5.35 1.87
N ALA A 32 2.35 4.59 2.75
CA ALA A 32 2.12 3.16 2.85
C ALA A 32 2.21 2.65 4.29
N PHE A 33 1.32 1.73 4.64
CA PHE A 33 1.35 1.04 5.93
C PHE A 33 0.87 -0.41 5.83
N VAL A 34 1.33 -1.24 6.77
CA VAL A 34 0.86 -2.63 6.93
C VAL A 34 -0.46 -2.57 7.68
N TYR A 35 -1.53 -3.12 7.11
CA TYR A 35 -2.85 -3.13 7.77
C TYR A 35 -3.28 -4.51 8.25
N SER A 36 -2.58 -5.57 7.80
CA SER A 36 -2.87 -6.93 8.24
C SER A 36 -1.63 -7.81 8.10
N THR A 37 -1.46 -8.76 9.01
CA THR A 37 -0.33 -9.69 9.05
C THR A 37 -0.83 -11.12 9.18
N GLY A 38 -0.37 -12.02 8.29
CA GLY A 38 -0.49 -13.47 8.46
C GLY A 38 0.66 -14.03 9.30
N ARG A 39 1.02 -15.31 9.10
CA ARG A 39 2.20 -15.90 9.74
C ARG A 39 3.49 -15.25 9.24
N THR A 40 3.65 -15.18 7.91
CA THR A 40 4.86 -14.67 7.23
C THR A 40 4.55 -13.55 6.24
N SER A 41 3.26 -13.27 6.01
CA SER A 41 2.77 -12.31 5.03
C SER A 41 2.31 -11.01 5.69
N MET A 42 2.39 -9.93 4.93
CA MET A 42 1.92 -8.60 5.30
C MET A 42 1.06 -8.06 4.16
N LYS A 43 -0.17 -7.64 4.47
CA LYS A 43 -0.97 -6.85 3.54
C LYS A 43 -0.66 -5.38 3.74
N VAL A 44 -0.37 -4.69 2.65
CA VAL A 44 0.06 -3.29 2.64
C VAL A 44 -0.95 -2.49 1.85
N PHE A 45 -1.37 -1.36 2.42
CA PHE A 45 -2.11 -0.34 1.69
C PHE A 45 -1.12 0.74 1.24
N VAL A 46 -1.27 1.22 0.01
CA VAL A 46 -0.49 2.34 -0.53
C VAL A 46 -1.44 3.35 -1.14
N LYS A 47 -1.27 4.61 -0.76
CA LYS A 47 -1.91 5.78 -1.36
C LYS A 47 -0.86 6.55 -2.14
N VAL A 48 -1.14 6.84 -3.40
CA VAL A 48 -0.27 7.64 -4.28
C VAL A 48 -1.01 8.91 -4.64
N GLU A 49 -0.40 10.04 -4.33
CA GLU A 49 -0.87 11.38 -4.70
C GLU A 49 0.18 12.09 -5.55
N THR A 50 -0.29 12.88 -6.50
CA THR A 50 0.52 13.88 -7.20
C THR A 50 0.34 15.23 -6.53
N GLU A 51 1.39 16.03 -6.56
CA GLU A 51 1.38 17.43 -6.18
C GLU A 51 2.01 18.24 -7.33
N ASP A 52 1.29 19.26 -7.80
CA ASP A 52 1.83 20.22 -8.76
C ASP A 52 2.88 21.10 -8.06
N LEU A 53 4.09 21.16 -8.62
CA LEU A 53 5.23 21.89 -8.04
C LEU A 53 4.98 23.40 -7.89
N PHE A 54 4.17 23.99 -8.75
CA PHE A 54 3.98 25.44 -8.81
C PHE A 54 2.73 25.89 -8.08
N THR A 55 1.65 25.12 -8.16
CA THR A 55 0.36 25.45 -7.53
C THR A 55 0.18 24.83 -6.15
N GLY A 56 0.88 23.72 -5.86
CA GLY A 56 0.69 22.93 -4.64
C GLY A 56 -0.61 22.13 -4.63
N GLU A 57 -1.32 22.03 -5.76
CA GLU A 57 -2.55 21.24 -5.84
C GLU A 57 -2.27 19.74 -5.71
N HIS A 58 -3.08 19.06 -4.91
CA HIS A 58 -2.96 17.62 -4.66
C HIS A 58 -4.06 16.83 -5.36
N HIS A 59 -3.66 15.75 -6.04
CA HIS A 59 -4.60 14.82 -6.65
C HIS A 59 -4.30 13.38 -6.25
N LEU A 60 -5.34 12.63 -5.89
CA LEU A 60 -5.23 11.18 -5.71
C LEU A 60 -4.96 10.53 -7.08
N THR A 61 -3.78 9.94 -7.21
CA THR A 61 -3.34 9.24 -8.43
C THR A 61 -3.90 7.83 -8.46
N THR A 62 -3.61 7.06 -7.41
CA THR A 62 -4.09 5.69 -7.28
C THR A 62 -4.00 5.21 -5.84
N THR A 63 -4.73 4.14 -5.55
CA THR A 63 -4.52 3.34 -4.34
C THR A 63 -4.35 1.89 -4.71
N CYS A 64 -3.49 1.18 -3.97
CA CYS A 64 -3.29 -0.24 -4.20
C CYS A 64 -3.11 -1.02 -2.91
N PHE A 65 -3.39 -2.31 -3.01
CA PHE A 65 -3.20 -3.29 -1.97
C PHE A 65 -2.17 -4.30 -2.43
N LEU A 66 -1.16 -4.54 -1.62
CA LEU A 66 -0.09 -5.50 -1.89
C LEU A 66 -0.09 -6.60 -0.84
N THR A 67 0.35 -7.78 -1.25
CA THR A 67 0.76 -8.84 -0.34
C THR A 67 2.28 -9.00 -0.43
N MET A 68 2.94 -8.78 0.70
CA MET A 68 4.38 -8.96 0.87
C MET A 68 4.64 -10.20 1.73
N VAL A 69 5.76 -10.89 1.54
CA VAL A 69 6.21 -11.98 2.41
C VAL A 69 7.62 -11.73 2.88
N ALA A 70 7.86 -11.86 4.19
CA ALA A 70 9.20 -11.81 4.75
C ALA A 70 9.96 -13.11 4.47
N ILE A 71 11.24 -13.00 4.12
CA ILE A 71 12.12 -14.12 3.85
C ILE A 71 13.39 -14.06 4.71
N ASP A 72 13.95 -15.24 5.02
CA ASP A 72 15.26 -15.38 5.65
C ASP A 72 16.41 -15.38 4.63
N GLN A 73 17.64 -15.58 5.11
CA GLN A 73 18.85 -15.68 4.28
C GLN A 73 18.82 -16.83 3.27
N ASN A 74 18.03 -17.87 3.52
CA ASN A 74 17.84 -19.02 2.64
C ASN A 74 16.64 -18.84 1.71
N LYS A 75 16.09 -17.62 1.63
CA LYS A 75 14.89 -17.25 0.85
C LYS A 75 13.62 -18.00 1.29
N LYS A 76 13.57 -18.53 2.52
CA LYS A 76 12.37 -19.21 3.05
C LYS A 76 11.45 -18.22 3.76
N PRO A 77 10.10 -18.36 3.62
CA PRO A 77 9.15 -17.52 4.36
C PRO A 77 9.37 -17.60 5.88
N THR A 78 9.45 -16.45 6.54
CA THR A 78 9.78 -16.35 7.96
C THR A 78 8.75 -15.52 8.73
N PRO A 79 8.49 -15.82 10.02
CA PRO A 79 7.45 -15.13 10.77
C PRO A 79 7.65 -13.61 10.87
N VAL A 80 6.53 -12.88 10.89
CA VAL A 80 6.47 -11.42 11.07
C VAL A 80 5.71 -11.04 12.34
N PRO A 81 6.00 -9.87 12.95
CA PRO A 81 5.21 -9.37 14.08
C PRO A 81 3.75 -9.14 13.66
N LYS A 82 2.81 -9.32 14.61
CA LYS A 82 1.43 -8.89 14.39
C LYS A 82 1.38 -7.37 14.29
N VAL A 83 0.51 -6.86 13.41
CA VAL A 83 0.24 -5.42 13.33
C VAL A 83 -0.96 -5.05 14.19
N ILE A 84 -0.87 -3.90 14.84
CA ILE A 84 -1.99 -3.19 15.46
C ILE A 84 -2.07 -1.87 14.70
N ILE A 85 -3.22 -1.60 14.12
CA ILE A 85 -3.49 -0.36 13.39
C ILE A 85 -4.43 0.52 14.21
N SER A 86 -4.37 1.82 13.96
CA SER A 86 -5.30 2.79 14.54
C SER A 86 -6.68 2.70 13.91
N GLU A 87 -7.71 3.19 14.62
CA GLU A 87 -9.08 3.30 14.08
C GLU A 87 -9.11 4.08 12.76
N ARG A 88 -8.27 5.11 12.63
CA ARG A 88 -8.14 5.90 11.39
C ARG A 88 -7.64 5.05 10.22
N GLU A 89 -6.62 4.25 10.45
CA GLU A 89 -6.06 3.35 9.43
C GLU A 89 -7.08 2.27 9.03
N GLU A 90 -7.86 1.75 9.99
CA GLU A 90 -8.96 0.82 9.71
C GLU A 90 -10.01 1.44 8.79
N GLN A 91 -10.47 2.66 9.11
CA GLN A 91 -11.44 3.40 8.31
C GLN A 91 -10.93 3.65 6.88
N ILE A 92 -9.66 4.05 6.74
CA ILE A 92 -9.01 4.25 5.43
C ILE A 92 -9.06 2.95 4.61
N VAL A 93 -8.63 1.83 5.19
CA VAL A 93 -8.59 0.54 4.49
C VAL A 93 -10.00 0.08 4.08
N GLN A 94 -10.97 0.20 4.97
CA GLN A 94 -12.36 -0.16 4.69
C GLN A 94 -12.94 0.65 3.52
N LEU A 95 -12.76 1.98 3.55
CA LEU A 95 -13.20 2.89 2.49
C LEU A 95 -12.63 2.49 1.11
N TYR A 96 -11.31 2.31 1.01
CA TYR A 96 -10.68 2.00 -0.27
C TYR A 96 -10.92 0.57 -0.75
N GLN A 97 -11.11 -0.40 0.15
CA GLN A 97 -11.56 -1.75 -0.24
C GLN A 97 -12.99 -1.74 -0.79
N GLN A 98 -13.88 -0.97 -0.19
CA GLN A 98 -15.26 -0.85 -0.66
C GLN A 98 -15.33 -0.16 -2.03
N ASN A 99 -14.63 0.96 -2.21
CA ASN A 99 -14.56 1.66 -3.50
C ASN A 99 -14.04 0.75 -4.61
N LYS A 100 -13.00 -0.04 -4.31
CA LYS A 100 -12.42 -1.01 -5.27
C LYS A 100 -13.36 -2.16 -5.62
N ARG A 101 -14.23 -2.58 -4.69
CA ARG A 101 -15.28 -3.58 -4.96
C ARG A 101 -16.40 -3.01 -5.83
N ASN A 102 -16.76 -1.75 -5.61
CA ASN A 102 -17.83 -1.09 -6.37
C ASN A 102 -17.42 -0.73 -7.80
N ASN A 103 -16.14 -0.41 -8.03
CA ASN A 103 -15.59 -0.05 -9.35
C ASN A 103 -15.18 -1.27 -10.21
N LYS A 104 -15.62 -2.48 -9.85
CA LYS A 104 -15.28 -3.75 -10.54
C LYS A 104 -16.24 -4.12 -11.69
N VAL A 105 -16.92 -3.13 -12.28
CA VAL A 105 -17.81 -3.30 -13.44
C VAL A 105 -17.00 -3.47 -14.72
#